data_AF-N1QIS7-F1
#
_entry.id   AF-N1QIS7-F1
#
_cell.length_a   1.000
_cell.length_b   1.000
_cell.length_c   1.000
_cell.angle_alpha   90.00
_cell.angle_beta   90.00
_cell.angle_gamma   90.00
#
_symmetry.space_group_name_H-M   'P 1'
#
loop_
_entity.id
_entity.type
_entity.pdbx_description
1 polymer ?
#
loop_
_entity_poly.entity_id
_entity_poly.type
_entity_poly.pdbx_seq_one_letter_code
_entity_poly.pdbx_strand_id
1 'polypeptide(L)'
;MYKQILYAYLSGSWACVLDVPLLFESGWEPLCGTILVVGVSDPAIQMQRLRARDEHLTEEDAKNRVAAQWDVRDKAKRCLRRGEKAGVVVWNDGDQADLKRQIDAVMSTIRSGSPQWWAWLLLLCPPLAVASGAWHYVRGWWIKRAWEHEQTKEKAKL
;
A
#
# COMPACT_ATOMS: atom_id res chain seq x y z
N MET A 1 -8.68 -3.65 -14.50
CA MET A 1 -8.58 -2.82 -13.28
C MET A 1 -9.46 -1.57 -13.34
N TYR A 2 -9.23 -0.60 -14.25
CA TYR A 2 -10.01 0.66 -14.30
C TYR A 2 -11.53 0.49 -14.39
N LYS A 3 -12.03 -0.48 -15.17
CA LYS A 3 -13.48 -0.79 -15.24
C LYS A 3 -14.06 -1.23 -13.89
N GLN A 4 -13.30 -2.00 -13.11
CA GLN A 4 -13.72 -2.46 -11.78
C GLN A 4 -13.71 -1.31 -10.76
N ILE A 5 -12.71 -0.42 -10.86
CA ILE A 5 -12.67 0.81 -10.04
C ILE A 5 -13.89 1.69 -10.35
N LEU A 6 -14.20 1.89 -11.63
CA LEU A 6 -15.38 2.66 -12.04
C LEU A 6 -16.68 1.99 -11.56
N TYR A 7 -16.79 0.67 -11.67
CA TYR A 7 -17.93 -0.07 -11.16
C TYR A 7 -18.08 0.05 -9.63
N ALA A 8 -16.98 -0.03 -8.88
CA ALA A 8 -16.97 0.17 -7.44
C ALA A 8 -17.39 1.59 -7.06
N TYR A 9 -16.96 2.59 -7.83
CA TYR A 9 -17.39 3.97 -7.67
C TYR A 9 -18.90 4.14 -7.95
N LEU A 10 -19.39 3.62 -9.08
CA LEU A 10 -20.80 3.72 -9.47
C LEU A 10 -21.76 2.95 -8.56
N SER A 11 -21.28 1.86 -7.93
CA SER A 11 -22.06 1.11 -6.93
C SER A 11 -22.16 1.82 -5.57
N GLY A 12 -21.52 2.99 -5.40
CA GLY A 12 -21.50 3.70 -4.12
C GLY A 12 -20.72 2.95 -3.05
N SER A 13 -19.78 2.08 -3.44
CA SER A 13 -18.96 1.34 -2.50
C SER A 13 -18.15 2.31 -1.65
N TRP A 14 -18.11 2.07 -0.35
CA TRP A 14 -17.40 2.92 0.61
C TRP A 14 -15.88 3.00 0.33
N ALA A 15 -15.30 1.89 -0.09
CA ALA A 15 -13.89 1.79 -0.45
C ALA A 15 -13.68 0.72 -1.53
N CYS A 16 -12.58 0.85 -2.28
CA CYS A 16 -12.10 -0.15 -3.24
C CYS A 16 -10.66 -0.52 -2.86
N VAL A 17 -10.41 -1.80 -2.62
CA VAL A 17 -9.07 -2.32 -2.27
C VAL A 17 -8.40 -2.83 -3.53
N LEU A 18 -7.22 -2.29 -3.83
CA LEU A 18 -6.41 -2.71 -4.97
C LEU A 18 -5.22 -3.53 -4.47
N ASP A 19 -5.24 -4.83 -4.73
CA ASP A 19 -4.09 -5.71 -4.48
C ASP A 19 -3.10 -5.61 -5.65
N VAL A 20 -2.00 -4.90 -5.45
CA VAL A 20 -0.99 -4.60 -6.48
C VAL A 20 0.40 -4.95 -5.95
N PRO A 21 0.98 -6.12 -6.33
CA PRO A 21 2.28 -6.56 -5.83
C PRO A 21 3.45 -5.61 -6.12
N LEU A 22 3.38 -4.92 -7.26
CA LEU A 22 4.40 -4.00 -7.76
C LEU A 22 3.90 -2.55 -7.76
N LEU A 23 3.16 -2.15 -6.73
CA LEU A 23 2.48 -0.84 -6.64
C LEU A 23 3.44 0.35 -6.87
N PHE A 24 4.63 0.29 -6.28
CA PHE A 24 5.61 1.36 -6.30
C PHE A 24 6.40 1.38 -7.62
N GLU A 25 6.73 0.20 -8.13
CA GLU A 25 7.50 -0.04 -9.35
C GLU A 25 6.67 0.33 -10.59
N SER A 26 5.37 0.02 -10.57
CA SER A 26 4.42 0.40 -11.62
C SER A 26 3.91 1.83 -11.52
N GLY A 27 4.20 2.53 -10.42
CA GLY A 27 3.88 3.95 -10.23
C GLY A 27 2.39 4.25 -9.97
N TRP A 28 1.62 3.29 -9.48
CA TRP A 28 0.18 3.43 -9.20
C TRP A 28 -0.11 4.20 -7.91
N GLU A 29 0.90 4.50 -7.10
CA GLU A 29 0.74 5.17 -5.81
C GLU A 29 -0.11 6.45 -5.85
N PRO A 30 0.02 7.37 -6.84
CA PRO A 30 -0.78 8.58 -6.86
C PRO A 30 -2.28 8.31 -7.00
N LEU A 31 -2.67 7.18 -7.59
CA LEU A 31 -4.08 6.79 -7.74
C LEU A 31 -4.70 6.31 -6.43
N CYS A 32 -3.89 5.85 -5.46
CA CYS A 32 -4.36 5.33 -4.19
C CYS A 32 -4.45 6.45 -3.15
N GLY A 33 -5.62 6.61 -2.50
CA GLY A 33 -5.79 7.56 -1.39
C GLY A 33 -5.02 7.16 -0.13
N THR A 34 -5.05 5.86 0.17
CA THR A 34 -4.32 5.21 1.28
C THR A 34 -3.57 4.01 0.72
N ILE A 35 -2.30 3.83 1.13
CA ILE A 35 -1.52 2.62 0.88
C ILE A 35 -1.37 1.86 2.18
N LEU A 36 -1.56 0.55 2.12
CA LEU A 36 -1.24 -0.39 3.17
C LEU A 36 -0.16 -1.33 2.64
N VAL A 37 0.99 -1.37 3.31
CA VAL A 37 2.06 -2.34 3.03
C VAL A 37 2.05 -3.40 4.12
N VAL A 38 1.90 -4.66 3.72
CA VAL A 38 2.11 -5.79 4.63
C VAL A 38 3.53 -6.29 4.44
N GLY A 39 4.29 -6.34 5.53
CA GLY A 39 5.69 -6.72 5.51
C GLY A 39 6.03 -7.71 6.60
N VAL A 40 7.13 -8.46 6.42
CA VAL A 40 7.78 -9.22 7.49
C VAL A 40 9.07 -8.47 7.81
N SER A 41 9.33 -8.18 9.08
CA SER A 41 10.48 -7.38 9.50
C SER A 41 11.77 -8.19 9.56
N ASP A 42 11.64 -9.50 9.86
CA ASP A 42 12.72 -10.47 9.93
C ASP A 42 12.81 -11.34 8.65
N PRO A 43 13.89 -11.21 7.86
CA PRO A 43 14.16 -12.07 6.71
C PRO A 43 14.18 -13.56 7.05
N ALA A 44 14.57 -13.95 8.27
CA ALA A 44 14.59 -15.34 8.69
C ALA A 44 13.18 -15.92 8.78
N ILE A 45 12.23 -15.17 9.35
CA ILE A 45 10.81 -15.55 9.41
C ILE A 45 10.23 -15.65 7.98
N GLN A 46 10.58 -14.70 7.11
CA GLN A 46 10.14 -14.72 5.71
C GLN A 46 10.65 -15.97 4.98
N MET A 47 11.93 -16.32 5.13
CA MET A 47 12.51 -17.54 4.56
C MET A 47 11.85 -18.80 5.09
N GLN A 48 11.62 -18.89 6.42
CA GLN A 48 10.99 -20.05 7.03
C GLN A 48 9.58 -20.28 6.46
N ARG A 49 8.78 -19.21 6.33
CA ARG A 49 7.42 -19.29 5.77
C ARG A 49 7.42 -19.61 4.28
N LEU A 50 8.37 -19.06 3.51
CA LEU A 50 8.51 -19.36 2.09
C LEU A 50 8.79 -20.85 1.87
N ARG A 51 9.72 -21.42 2.67
CA ARG A 51 10.08 -22.85 2.60
C ARG A 51 8.97 -23.76 3.10
N ALA A 52 8.21 -23.35 4.12
CA ALA A 52 7.06 -24.10 4.60
C ALA A 52 5.90 -24.13 3.58
N ARG A 53 5.82 -23.14 2.70
CA ARG A 53 4.80 -23.07 1.64
C ARG A 53 5.23 -23.79 0.37
N ASP A 54 6.48 -23.58 -0.03
CA ASP A 54 7.08 -24.15 -1.24
C ASP A 54 8.16 -25.17 -0.83
N GLU A 55 7.75 -26.41 -0.54
CA GLU A 55 8.67 -27.48 -0.09
C GLU A 55 9.78 -27.81 -1.10
N HIS A 56 9.59 -27.46 -2.38
CA HIS A 56 10.55 -27.69 -3.46
C HIS A 56 11.63 -26.61 -3.56
N LEU A 57 11.58 -25.54 -2.76
CA LEU A 57 12.60 -24.48 -2.82
C LEU A 57 13.87 -24.87 -2.06
N THR A 58 15.01 -24.77 -2.73
CA THR A 58 16.32 -24.83 -2.07
C THR A 58 16.53 -23.60 -1.19
N GLU A 59 17.42 -23.72 -0.19
CA GLU A 59 17.74 -22.58 0.68
C GLU A 59 18.33 -21.39 -0.09
N GLU A 60 19.15 -21.66 -1.10
CA GLU A 60 19.72 -20.64 -1.99
C GLU A 60 18.65 -19.96 -2.84
N ASP A 61 17.69 -20.72 -3.39
CA ASP A 61 16.58 -20.14 -4.15
C ASP A 61 15.68 -19.27 -3.26
N ALA A 62 15.42 -19.69 -2.03
CA ALA A 62 14.65 -18.92 -1.06
C ALA A 62 15.37 -17.60 -0.71
N LYS A 63 16.68 -17.65 -0.44
CA LYS A 63 17.52 -16.47 -0.20
C LYS A 63 17.52 -15.53 -1.40
N ASN A 64 17.72 -16.05 -2.60
CA ASN A 64 17.74 -15.26 -3.83
C ASN A 64 16.39 -14.60 -4.10
N ARG A 65 15.27 -15.29 -3.85
CA ARG A 65 13.93 -14.68 -3.98
C ARG A 65 13.66 -13.59 -2.96
N VAL A 66 14.05 -13.80 -1.70
CA VAL A 66 13.92 -12.78 -0.64
C VAL A 66 14.82 -11.58 -0.94
N ALA A 67 16.04 -11.80 -1.44
CA ALA A 67 16.98 -10.75 -1.82
C ALA A 67 16.57 -10.00 -3.11
N ALA A 68 15.90 -10.68 -4.04
CA ALA A 68 15.38 -10.07 -5.27
C ALA A 68 14.10 -9.26 -5.05
N GLN A 69 13.36 -9.54 -3.98
CA GLN A 69 12.27 -8.66 -3.58
C GLN A 69 12.83 -7.32 -3.09
N TRP A 70 12.26 -6.22 -3.59
CA TRP A 70 12.54 -4.89 -3.07
C TRP A 70 12.41 -4.90 -1.55
N ASP A 71 13.38 -4.30 -0.85
CA ASP A 71 13.41 -4.31 0.61
C ASP A 71 12.06 -3.82 1.12
N VAL A 72 11.37 -4.72 1.82
CA VAL A 72 10.07 -4.46 2.45
C VAL A 72 10.16 -3.22 3.34
N ARG A 73 11.34 -2.95 3.91
CA ARG A 73 11.64 -1.75 4.71
C ARG A 73 11.62 -0.48 3.88
N ASP A 74 12.09 -0.50 2.63
CA ASP A 74 12.03 0.65 1.76
C ASP A 74 10.59 0.92 1.28
N LYS A 75 9.83 -0.14 0.97
CA LYS A 75 8.38 -0.03 0.72
C LYS A 75 7.65 0.55 1.93
N ALA A 76 8.00 0.10 3.14
CA ALA A 76 7.45 0.60 4.39
C ALA A 76 7.79 2.08 4.62
N LYS A 77 9.06 2.49 4.48
CA LYS A 77 9.48 3.89 4.62
C LYS A 77 8.75 4.80 3.63
N ARG A 78 8.68 4.40 2.36
CA ARG A 78 7.97 5.14 1.31
C ARG A 78 6.47 5.23 1.61
N CYS A 79 5.87 4.16 2.11
CA CYS A 79 4.49 4.14 2.57
C CYS A 79 4.26 5.15 3.69
N LEU A 80 5.04 5.06 4.78
CA LEU A 80 4.93 5.93 5.96
C LEU A 80 5.12 7.42 5.63
N ARG A 81 5.89 7.75 4.58
CA ARG A 81 6.06 9.13 4.10
C ARG A 81 4.75 9.80 3.67
N ARG A 82 3.72 9.03 3.35
CA ARG A 82 2.38 9.55 3.02
C ARG A 82 1.64 10.12 4.24
N GLY A 83 2.16 9.87 5.44
CA GLY A 83 1.59 10.30 6.72
C GLY A 83 0.62 9.27 7.31
N GLU A 84 0.33 9.42 8.59
CA GLU A 84 -0.39 8.45 9.43
C GLU A 84 -1.77 8.04 8.89
N LYS A 85 -2.42 8.90 8.10
CA LYS A 85 -3.76 8.65 7.53
C LYS A 85 -3.74 8.01 6.14
N ALA A 86 -2.62 8.08 5.43
CA ALA A 86 -2.53 7.70 4.01
C ALA A 86 -1.43 6.66 3.72
N GLY A 87 -0.59 6.35 4.71
CA GLY A 87 0.45 5.34 4.62
C GLY A 87 0.48 4.51 5.89
N VAL A 88 0.14 3.22 5.76
CA VAL A 88 0.09 2.28 6.87
C VAL A 88 0.98 1.08 6.57
N VAL A 89 1.70 0.61 7.59
CA VAL A 89 2.53 -0.59 7.49
C VAL A 89 2.04 -1.57 8.55
N VAL A 90 1.76 -2.79 8.11
CA VAL A 90 1.34 -3.91 8.97
C VAL A 90 2.46 -4.93 8.97
N TRP A 91 3.00 -5.23 10.15
CA TRP A 91 4.09 -6.18 10.31
C TRP A 91 3.52 -7.56 10.65
N ASN A 92 3.69 -8.48 9.72
CA ASN A 92 3.20 -9.86 9.79
C ASN A 92 4.24 -10.79 10.42
N ASP A 93 4.84 -10.40 11.53
CA ASP A 93 5.84 -11.22 12.25
C ASP A 93 5.19 -12.24 13.19
N GLY A 94 4.00 -11.91 13.71
CA GLY A 94 3.20 -12.75 14.61
C GLY A 94 2.37 -13.81 13.90
N ASP A 95 1.38 -14.33 14.60
CA ASP A 95 0.47 -15.35 14.06
C ASP A 95 -0.68 -14.75 13.22
N GLN A 96 -1.55 -15.62 12.70
CA GLN A 96 -2.70 -15.18 11.89
C GLN A 96 -3.70 -14.34 12.70
N ALA A 97 -3.86 -14.61 14.00
CA ALA A 97 -4.75 -13.84 14.87
C ALA A 97 -4.20 -12.44 15.13
N ASP A 98 -2.88 -12.30 15.32
CA ASP A 98 -2.18 -11.03 15.42
C ASP A 98 -2.36 -10.19 14.15
N LEU A 99 -2.15 -10.80 12.99
CA LEU A 99 -2.34 -10.12 11.71
C LEU A 99 -3.78 -9.63 11.55
N LYS A 100 -4.77 -10.47 11.90
CA LYS A 100 -6.17 -10.10 11.84
C LYS A 100 -6.48 -8.91 12.74
N ARG A 101 -6.00 -8.92 13.99
CA ARG A 101 -6.18 -7.80 14.94
C ARG A 101 -5.57 -6.50 14.41
N GLN A 102 -4.37 -6.56 13.83
CA GLN A 102 -3.71 -5.39 13.24
C GLN A 102 -4.52 -4.84 12.06
N ILE A 103 -4.98 -5.70 11.15
CA ILE A 103 -5.80 -5.29 10.01
C ILE A 103 -7.11 -4.66 10.49
N ASP A 104 -7.80 -5.26 11.46
CA ASP A 104 -9.06 -4.73 11.99
C ASP A 104 -8.88 -3.32 12.59
N ALA A 105 -7.78 -3.10 13.34
CA ALA A 105 -7.44 -1.80 13.89
C ALA A 105 -7.15 -0.74 12.80
N VAL A 106 -6.40 -1.13 11.77
CA VAL A 106 -6.10 -0.25 10.63
C VAL A 106 -7.37 0.09 9.86
N MET A 107 -8.21 -0.89 9.57
CA MET A 107 -9.47 -0.68 8.85
C MET A 107 -10.43 0.20 9.64
N SER A 108 -10.48 0.07 10.98
CA SER A 108 -11.25 0.97 11.85
C SER A 108 -10.79 2.42 11.71
N THR A 109 -9.48 2.64 11.68
CA THR A 109 -8.87 3.98 11.53
C THR A 109 -9.15 4.57 10.14
N ILE A 110 -9.06 3.76 9.09
CA ILE A 110 -9.38 4.21 7.72
C ILE A 110 -10.87 4.55 7.61
N ARG A 111 -11.74 3.77 8.27
CA ARG A 111 -13.19 3.98 8.26
C ARG A 111 -13.63 5.25 8.97
N SER A 112 -12.96 5.63 10.06
CA SER A 112 -13.26 6.89 10.74
C SER A 112 -12.89 8.13 9.91
N GLY A 113 -11.87 8.02 9.05
CA GLY A 113 -11.42 9.11 8.18
C GLY A 113 -12.26 9.32 6.91
N SER A 114 -13.05 8.32 6.52
CA SER A 114 -13.84 8.35 5.27
C SER A 114 -15.28 7.95 5.58
N PRO A 115 -16.19 8.88 5.87
CA PRO A 115 -17.56 8.51 6.17
C PRO A 115 -18.34 8.13 4.90
N GLN A 116 -19.32 7.21 5.02
CA GLN A 116 -20.09 6.72 3.85
C GLN A 116 -20.84 7.84 3.12
N TRP A 117 -21.37 8.83 3.84
CA TRP A 117 -22.07 9.97 3.21
C TRP A 117 -21.18 10.74 2.23
N TRP A 118 -19.86 10.76 2.46
CA TRP A 118 -18.91 11.41 1.55
C TRP A 118 -18.85 10.67 0.21
N ALA A 119 -18.86 9.34 0.22
CA ALA A 119 -18.89 8.54 -1.00
C ALA A 119 -20.16 8.82 -1.83
N TRP A 120 -21.32 8.91 -1.17
CA TRP A 120 -22.58 9.29 -1.82
C TRP A 120 -22.57 10.71 -2.38
N LEU A 121 -21.99 11.67 -1.64
CA LEU A 121 -21.87 13.05 -2.10
C LEU A 121 -21.00 13.14 -3.36
N LEU A 122 -19.86 12.44 -3.39
CA LEU A 122 -19.00 12.38 -4.57
C LEU A 122 -19.74 11.74 -5.75
N LEU A 123 -20.48 10.65 -5.51
CA LEU A 123 -21.28 9.98 -6.55
C LEU A 123 -22.35 10.91 -7.13
N LEU A 124 -23.07 11.66 -6.29
CA LEU A 124 -24.12 12.59 -6.68
C LEU A 124 -23.59 13.89 -7.32
N CYS A 125 -22.33 14.26 -7.06
CA CYS A 125 -21.68 15.44 -7.61
C CYS A 125 -20.39 15.09 -8.37
N PRO A 126 -20.49 14.65 -9.64
CA PRO A 126 -19.33 14.24 -10.43
C PRO A 126 -18.20 15.29 -10.54
N PRO A 127 -18.47 16.61 -10.67
CA PRO A 127 -17.40 17.61 -10.67
C PRO A 127 -16.59 17.62 -9.36
N LEU A 128 -17.26 17.44 -8.22
CA LEU A 128 -16.60 17.36 -6.91
C LEU A 128 -15.77 16.07 -6.80
N ALA A 129 -16.27 14.96 -7.32
CA ALA A 129 -15.52 13.70 -7.39
C ALA A 129 -14.24 13.82 -8.22
N VAL A 130 -14.32 14.44 -9.40
CA VAL A 130 -13.16 14.68 -10.26
C VAL A 130 -12.17 15.61 -9.56
N ALA A 131 -12.63 16.69 -8.93
CA ALA A 131 -11.77 17.62 -8.20
C ALA A 131 -11.07 16.94 -7.01
N SER A 132 -11.82 16.15 -6.22
CA SER A 132 -11.27 15.38 -5.11
C SER A 132 -10.25 14.34 -5.59
N GLY A 133 -10.58 13.57 -6.63
CA GLY A 133 -9.67 12.61 -7.23
C GLY A 133 -8.39 13.24 -7.77
N ALA A 134 -8.51 14.38 -8.48
CA ALA A 134 -7.37 15.15 -8.97
C ALA A 134 -6.49 15.66 -7.82
N TRP A 135 -7.10 16.17 -6.75
CA TRP A 135 -6.36 16.60 -5.56
C TRP A 135 -5.58 15.44 -4.91
N HIS A 136 -6.22 14.28 -4.72
CA HIS A 136 -5.55 13.09 -4.19
C HIS A 136 -4.39 12.63 -5.08
N TYR A 137 -4.59 12.67 -6.40
CA TYR A 137 -3.57 12.32 -7.38
C TYR A 137 -2.37 13.29 -7.33
N VAL A 138 -2.62 14.59 -7.37
CA VAL A 138 -1.56 15.62 -7.31
C VAL A 138 -0.78 15.51 -6.01
N ARG A 139 -1.48 15.35 -4.88
CA ARG A 139 -0.84 15.15 -3.57
C ARG A 139 0.04 13.89 -3.55
N GLY A 140 -0.48 12.76 -4.04
CA GLY A 140 0.28 11.51 -4.12
C GLY A 140 1.49 11.63 -5.04
N TRP A 141 1.35 12.33 -6.17
CA TRP A 141 2.42 12.62 -7.10
C TRP A 141 3.52 13.51 -6.49
N TRP A 142 3.16 14.53 -5.70
CA TRP A 142 4.13 15.37 -4.98
C TRP A 142 4.93 14.57 -3.96
N ILE A 143 4.25 13.72 -3.16
CA ILE A 143 4.90 12.87 -2.17
C ILE A 143 5.89 11.90 -2.85
N LYS A 144 5.45 11.27 -3.95
CA LYS A 144 6.29 10.40 -4.77
C LYS A 144 7.53 11.13 -5.29
N ARG A 145 7.34 12.31 -5.89
CA ARG A 145 8.43 13.09 -6.50
C ARG A 145 9.42 13.60 -5.44
N ALA A 146 8.94 13.97 -4.27
CA ALA A 146 9.79 14.35 -3.14
C ALA A 146 10.68 13.18 -2.68
N TRP A 147 10.10 11.99 -2.54
CA TRP A 147 10.83 10.76 -2.18
C TRP A 147 11.92 10.41 -3.20
N GLU A 148 11.59 10.42 -4.49
CA GLU A 148 12.55 10.11 -5.57
C GLU A 148 13.72 11.10 -5.59
N HIS A 149 13.45 12.38 -5.33
CA HIS A 149 14.48 13.41 -5.26
C HIS A 149 15.40 13.27 -4.04
N GLU A 150 14.87 12.90 -2.87
CA GLU A 150 15.66 12.58 -1.67
C GLU A 150 16.57 11.36 -1.93
N GLN A 151 16.02 10.29 -2.49
CA GLN A 151 16.78 9.08 -2.83
C GLN A 151 17.90 9.36 -3.83
N THR A 152 17.65 10.21 -4.82
CA THR A 152 18.67 10.61 -5.80
C THR A 152 19.79 11.41 -5.12
N LYS A 153 19.45 12.30 -4.18
CA LYS A 153 20.44 13.05 -3.40
C LYS A 153 21.25 12.18 -2.45
N GLU A 154 20.64 11.19 -1.80
CA GLU A 154 21.35 10.24 -0.94
C GLU A 154 22.34 9.41 -1.75
N LYS A 155 21.91 8.89 -2.92
CA LYS A 155 22.79 8.16 -3.84
C LYS A 155 23.94 9.01 -4.38
N ALA A 156 23.71 10.30 -4.61
CA ALA A 156 24.75 11.21 -5.08
C ALA A 156 25.77 11.63 -4.00
N LYS A 157 25.52 11.30 -2.71
CA LYS A 157 26.43 11.57 -1.59
C LYS A 157 27.31 10.36 -1.22
N LEU A 158 26.98 9.18 -1.75
CA LEU A 158 27.72 7.92 -1.58
C LEU A 158 28.75 7.78 -2.69
#